data_AF-A0A7G9SHP7-F1
#
_entry.id   AF-A0A7G9SHP7-F1
#
_cell.length_a   1.000
_cell.length_b   1.000
_cell.length_c   1.000
_cell.angle_alpha   90.00
_cell.angle_beta   90.00
_cell.angle_gamma   90.00
#
_symmetry.space_group_name_H-M   'P 1'
#
loop_
_entity.id
_entity.type
_entity.pdbx_description
1 polymer ?
#
loop_
_entity_poly.entity_id
_entity_poly.type
_entity_poly.pdbx_seq_one_letter_code
_entity_poly.pdbx_strand_id
1 'polypeptide(L)'
;MSDPAIDALADSARFRGLKLVRSRVRKEGKPGFGKVGLTDAKGTAVFGLADGSPSATPDDVADYLRNMGAQDWGASLDVAEPLRKSKPKKAAARDHGSPATPRHAPRPPKPRPEPKLTIRDARPADAAALSDLMQLLNHDIDEKMARTNVARLARLGEAPLVAALDKKVIGLCGLHIMHAIHRDAPVGRINILVVAKDLRGKGIGRKLVEECEVRLREAGCKIIEVTSNDRLGPAHAFYRHMGYERTSIRFAKSP
;
A
#
# COMPACT_ATOMS: atom_id res chain seq x y z
N MET A 1 16.99 8.83 33.67
CA MET A 1 16.41 7.66 32.97
C MET A 1 16.13 8.09 31.54
N SER A 2 16.45 7.27 30.55
CA SER A 2 16.11 7.58 29.15
C SER A 2 14.59 7.49 28.95
N ASP A 3 14.06 8.36 28.11
CA ASP A 3 12.65 8.35 27.72
C ASP A 3 12.40 7.17 26.75
N PRO A 4 11.56 6.19 27.12
CA PRO A 4 11.30 4.99 26.30
C PRO A 4 10.80 5.33 24.88
N ALA A 5 10.05 6.42 24.72
CA ALA A 5 9.56 6.83 23.41
C ALA A 5 10.71 7.29 22.51
N ILE A 6 11.69 7.99 23.08
CA ILE A 6 12.86 8.50 22.34
C ILE A 6 13.86 7.36 22.05
N ASP A 7 13.93 6.34 22.90
CA ASP A 7 14.76 5.16 22.63
C ASP A 7 14.17 4.33 21.47
N ALA A 8 12.86 4.10 21.46
CA ALA A 8 12.18 3.45 20.34
C ALA A 8 12.34 4.24 19.02
N LEU A 9 12.29 5.57 19.11
CA LEU A 9 12.52 6.46 17.97
C LEU A 9 13.95 6.35 17.42
N ALA A 10 14.94 6.24 18.31
CA ALA A 10 16.34 6.06 17.94
C ALA A 10 16.58 4.71 17.24
N ASP A 11 15.96 3.64 17.72
CA ASP A 11 16.05 2.33 17.07
C ASP A 11 15.37 2.33 15.70
N SER A 12 14.20 2.97 15.58
CA SER A 12 13.52 3.19 14.30
C SER A 12 14.41 3.92 13.29
N ALA A 13 15.15 4.95 13.73
CA ALA A 13 16.13 5.64 12.89
C ALA A 13 17.29 4.72 12.46
N ARG A 14 17.86 3.95 13.41
CA ARG A 14 18.98 3.03 13.15
C ARG A 14 18.63 1.96 12.11
N PHE A 15 17.45 1.35 12.19
CA PHE A 15 16.99 0.33 11.22
C PHE A 15 16.85 0.87 9.78
N ARG A 16 16.83 2.19 9.62
CA ARG A 16 16.76 2.93 8.34
C ARG A 16 18.10 3.57 7.96
N GLY A 17 19.19 3.24 8.66
CA GLY A 17 20.54 3.76 8.38
C GLY A 17 20.75 5.20 8.84
N LEU A 18 19.90 5.70 9.73
CA LEU A 18 19.95 7.07 10.25
C LEU A 18 20.34 7.09 11.73
N LYS A 19 20.73 8.27 12.20
CA LYS A 19 21.04 8.54 13.61
C LYS A 19 20.08 9.60 14.14
N LEU A 20 19.47 9.33 15.30
CA LEU A 20 18.67 10.31 16.02
C LEU A 20 19.59 11.24 16.82
N VAL A 21 19.42 12.55 16.65
CA VAL A 21 20.10 13.61 17.40
C VAL A 21 19.10 14.24 18.35
N ARG A 22 19.45 14.37 19.63
CA ARG A 22 18.60 14.97 20.67
C ARG A 22 19.09 16.37 21.02
N SER A 23 18.17 17.29 21.27
CA SER A 23 18.52 18.61 21.80
C SER A 23 19.20 18.50 23.15
N ARG A 24 20.16 19.39 23.41
CA ARG A 24 20.85 19.52 24.70
C ARG A 24 20.10 20.41 25.69
N VAL A 25 19.04 21.09 25.25
CA VAL A 25 18.24 22.00 26.10
C VAL A 25 17.43 21.17 27.10
N ARG A 26 17.67 21.39 28.40
CA ARG A 26 17.04 20.64 29.51
C ARG A 26 15.92 21.38 30.22
N LYS A 27 15.79 22.70 29.99
CA LYS A 27 14.78 23.52 30.67
C LYS A 27 13.50 23.59 29.85
N GLU A 28 12.41 23.13 30.43
CA GLU A 28 11.07 23.21 29.83
C GLU A 28 10.69 24.67 29.53
N GLY A 29 10.02 24.89 28.40
CA GLY A 29 9.67 26.22 27.90
C GLY A 29 10.80 27.00 27.20
N LYS A 30 12.04 26.48 27.15
CA LYS A 30 13.11 27.08 26.33
C LYS A 30 13.06 26.59 24.88
N PRO A 31 13.39 27.45 23.90
CA PRO A 31 13.52 27.03 22.50
C PRO A 31 14.46 25.83 22.38
N GLY A 32 14.01 24.78 21.70
CA GLY A 32 14.78 23.54 21.54
C GLY A 32 14.57 22.48 22.64
N PHE A 33 13.86 22.76 23.73
CA PHE A 33 13.54 21.72 24.72
C PHE A 33 12.72 20.58 24.08
N GLY A 34 13.11 19.33 24.34
CA GLY A 34 12.43 18.14 23.81
C GLY A 34 12.55 17.92 22.31
N LYS A 35 13.31 18.75 21.58
CA LYS A 35 13.45 18.63 20.12
C LYS A 35 14.46 17.54 19.72
N VAL A 36 14.21 16.95 18.57
CA VAL A 36 15.02 15.89 17.96
C VAL A 36 15.23 16.16 16.46
N GLY A 37 16.22 15.49 15.87
CA GLY A 37 16.53 15.55 14.45
C GLY A 37 17.18 14.25 13.97
N LEU A 38 17.38 14.12 12.67
CA LEU A 38 17.96 12.95 12.02
C LEU A 38 19.15 13.33 11.17
N THR A 39 20.20 12.51 11.25
CA THR A 39 21.34 12.55 10.33
C THR A 39 21.56 11.21 9.66
N ASP A 40 22.25 11.22 8.52
CA ASP A 40 22.76 10.01 7.90
C ASP A 40 23.97 9.44 8.69
N ALA A 41 24.55 8.34 8.20
CA ALA A 41 25.73 7.74 8.82
C ALA A 41 26.94 8.68 8.88
N LYS A 42 27.07 9.62 7.91
CA LYS A 42 28.16 10.60 7.77
C LYS A 42 27.93 11.87 8.59
N GLY A 43 26.75 12.04 9.19
CA GLY A 43 26.39 13.22 9.97
C GLY A 43 25.69 14.32 9.17
N THR A 44 25.37 14.07 7.90
CA THR A 44 24.60 15.01 7.07
C THR A 44 23.18 15.12 7.60
N ALA A 45 22.65 16.33 7.70
CA ALA A 45 21.27 16.55 8.13
C ALA A 45 20.27 15.92 7.14
N VAL A 46 19.33 15.14 7.67
CA VAL A 46 18.28 14.48 6.90
C VAL A 46 16.92 15.11 7.18
N PHE A 47 16.57 15.34 8.45
CA PHE A 47 15.30 15.95 8.84
C PHE A 47 15.36 16.54 10.26
N GLY A 48 14.56 17.57 10.52
CA GLY A 48 14.39 18.11 11.88
C GLY A 48 15.62 18.77 12.48
N LEU A 49 16.51 19.29 11.64
CA LEU A 49 17.69 20.05 12.04
C LEU A 49 17.62 21.45 11.42
N ALA A 50 17.73 22.49 12.23
CA ALA A 50 17.89 23.89 11.81
C ALA A 50 19.25 24.38 12.30
N ASP A 51 20.10 24.86 11.39
CA ASP A 51 21.48 25.27 11.69
C ASP A 51 22.27 24.21 12.46
N GLY A 52 22.06 22.93 12.13
CA GLY A 52 22.69 21.78 12.79
C GLY A 52 22.12 21.44 14.17
N SER A 53 21.14 22.19 14.67
CA SER A 53 20.48 21.96 15.96
C SER A 53 19.11 21.28 15.81
N PRO A 54 18.75 20.32 16.67
CA PRO A 54 17.43 19.68 16.67
C PRO A 54 16.27 20.68 16.80
N SER A 55 15.33 20.62 15.87
CA SER A 55 14.20 21.56 15.76
C SER A 55 12.83 20.89 15.66
N ALA A 56 12.76 19.62 15.27
CA ALA A 56 11.53 18.85 15.13
C ALA A 56 11.08 18.22 16.46
N THR A 57 9.78 17.97 16.61
CA THR A 57 9.27 17.18 17.73
C THR A 57 9.56 15.68 17.54
N PRO A 58 9.52 14.86 18.60
CA PRO A 58 9.59 13.41 18.47
C PRO A 58 8.53 12.84 17.52
N ASP A 59 7.32 13.39 17.54
CA ASP A 59 6.23 12.97 16.65
C ASP A 59 6.50 13.31 15.19
N ASP A 60 7.01 14.51 14.90
CA ASP A 60 7.41 14.90 13.53
C ASP A 60 8.48 13.95 12.98
N VAL A 61 9.46 13.60 13.81
CA VAL A 61 10.53 12.66 13.42
C VAL A 61 9.97 11.24 13.27
N ALA A 62 9.04 10.82 14.13
CA ALA A 62 8.36 9.54 14.00
C ALA A 62 7.55 9.48 12.70
N ASP A 63 6.85 10.53 12.35
CA ASP A 63 6.11 10.68 11.09
C ASP A 63 7.03 10.64 9.88
N TYR A 64 8.13 11.37 9.93
CA TYR A 64 9.13 11.35 8.87
C TYR A 64 9.73 9.95 8.69
N LEU A 65 10.14 9.27 9.77
CA LEU A 65 10.65 7.90 9.72
C LEU A 65 9.60 6.91 9.22
N ARG A 66 8.33 7.11 9.57
CA ARG A 66 7.20 6.33 9.07
C ARG A 66 6.99 6.54 7.58
N ASN A 67 7.24 7.72 7.03
CA ASN A 67 6.94 8.08 5.64
C ASN A 67 8.17 8.14 4.72
N MET A 68 9.36 7.82 5.23
CA MET A 68 10.60 7.79 4.47
C MET A 68 10.55 6.76 3.34
N GLY A 69 10.80 7.20 2.10
CA GLY A 69 10.64 6.37 0.89
C GLY A 69 9.28 6.50 0.20
N ALA A 70 8.40 7.40 0.66
CA ALA A 70 7.14 7.70 -0.02
C ALA A 70 7.33 8.28 -1.43
N GLN A 71 8.50 8.82 -1.80
CA GLN A 71 8.71 9.42 -3.13
C GLN A 71 8.69 8.39 -4.28
N ASP A 72 9.09 7.13 -4.03
CA ASP A 72 9.04 6.07 -5.05
C ASP A 72 7.65 5.41 -5.17
N TRP A 73 6.68 5.86 -4.36
CA TRP A 73 5.30 5.34 -4.33
C TRP A 73 4.22 6.42 -4.27
N GLY A 74 4.59 7.71 -4.24
CA GLY A 74 3.69 8.86 -4.06
C GLY A 74 2.58 8.95 -5.12
N ALA A 75 2.78 8.36 -6.29
CA ALA A 75 1.76 8.23 -7.34
C ALA A 75 0.58 7.29 -6.96
N SER A 76 0.64 6.60 -5.81
CA SER A 76 -0.44 5.72 -5.32
C SER A 76 -1.43 6.42 -4.40
N LEU A 77 -1.23 7.71 -4.09
CA LEU A 77 -2.01 8.48 -3.12
C LEU A 77 -2.89 9.59 -3.70
N ASP A 78 -2.90 9.81 -5.02
CA ASP A 78 -3.94 10.66 -5.63
C ASP A 78 -5.26 9.89 -5.63
N VAL A 79 -5.94 10.00 -4.50
CA VAL A 79 -7.35 9.67 -4.32
C VAL A 79 -8.11 10.42 -5.41
N ALA A 80 -8.78 9.68 -6.29
CA ALA A 80 -9.70 10.25 -7.27
C ALA A 80 -10.74 11.10 -6.53
N GLU A 81 -10.65 12.43 -6.68
CA GLU A 81 -11.77 13.31 -6.37
C GLU A 81 -12.99 12.88 -7.21
N PRO A 82 -14.21 12.93 -6.64
CA PRO A 82 -15.40 12.65 -7.42
C PRO A 82 -15.51 13.69 -8.53
N LEU A 83 -15.44 13.25 -9.79
CA LEU A 83 -15.69 14.06 -10.98
C LEU A 83 -17.02 14.81 -10.80
N ARG A 84 -16.95 16.10 -10.48
CA ARG A 84 -18.07 17.03 -10.62
C ARG A 84 -18.51 16.99 -12.08
N LYS A 85 -19.70 16.43 -12.33
CA LYS A 85 -20.35 16.48 -13.65
C LYS A 85 -20.50 17.94 -14.06
N SER A 86 -19.69 18.41 -15.00
CA SER A 86 -19.92 19.67 -15.69
C SER A 86 -21.11 19.49 -16.63
N LYS A 87 -22.19 20.24 -16.37
CA LYS A 87 -23.30 20.36 -17.33
C LYS A 87 -22.78 21.05 -18.60
N PRO A 88 -23.10 20.55 -19.81
CA PRO A 88 -22.74 21.26 -21.02
C PRO A 88 -23.50 22.58 -21.13
N LYS A 89 -22.78 23.68 -21.39
CA LYS A 89 -23.36 24.98 -21.77
C LYS A 89 -24.03 24.83 -23.14
N LYS A 90 -25.31 25.22 -23.24
CA LYS A 90 -25.99 25.46 -24.52
C LYS A 90 -25.27 26.59 -25.26
N ALA A 91 -24.70 26.29 -26.43
CA ALA A 91 -24.33 27.30 -27.40
C ALA A 91 -25.53 27.59 -28.31
N ALA A 92 -25.78 28.88 -28.54
CA ALA A 92 -26.88 29.40 -29.33
C ALA A 92 -26.75 29.05 -30.82
N ALA A 93 -27.88 28.81 -31.45
CA ALA A 93 -28.02 28.57 -32.88
C ALA A 93 -27.63 29.81 -33.70
N ARG A 94 -26.87 29.60 -34.77
CA ARG A 94 -26.93 30.44 -35.96
C ARG A 94 -27.14 29.53 -37.16
N ASP A 95 -28.24 29.83 -37.82
CA ASP A 95 -28.68 29.29 -39.09
C ASP A 95 -27.74 29.74 -40.21
N HIS A 96 -27.50 28.87 -41.21
CA HIS A 96 -27.39 29.16 -42.64
C HIS A 96 -26.84 27.94 -43.41
N GLY A 97 -27.72 27.31 -44.20
CA GLY A 97 -27.38 26.60 -45.45
C GLY A 97 -27.16 25.09 -45.35
N SER A 98 -27.90 24.31 -46.15
CA SER A 98 -27.63 22.90 -46.47
C SER A 98 -27.92 22.64 -47.95
N PRO A 99 -27.31 21.61 -48.58
CA PRO A 99 -25.97 21.09 -48.35
C PRO A 99 -25.21 20.74 -49.66
N ALA A 100 -23.87 20.76 -49.62
CA ALA A 100 -23.06 19.90 -50.49
C ALA A 100 -22.79 18.59 -49.73
N THR A 101 -23.10 17.44 -50.33
CA THR A 101 -22.90 16.11 -49.73
C THR A 101 -21.43 15.87 -49.39
N PRO A 102 -21.05 15.63 -48.12
CA PRO A 102 -19.70 15.20 -47.78
C PRO A 102 -19.55 13.72 -48.11
N ARG A 103 -18.46 13.38 -48.81
CA ARG A 103 -18.02 11.99 -48.98
C ARG A 103 -17.86 11.38 -47.58
N HIS A 104 -18.53 10.25 -47.35
CA HIS A 104 -18.54 9.56 -46.06
C HIS A 104 -17.11 9.18 -45.67
N ALA A 105 -16.51 9.88 -44.71
CA ALA A 105 -15.31 9.42 -44.05
C ALA A 105 -15.63 8.08 -43.35
N PRO A 106 -14.75 7.07 -43.39
CA PRO A 106 -15.00 5.81 -42.69
C PRO A 106 -15.24 6.13 -41.21
N ARG A 107 -16.34 5.61 -40.66
CA ARG A 107 -16.69 5.80 -39.24
C ARG A 107 -15.49 5.39 -38.38
N PRO A 108 -15.12 6.19 -37.36
CA PRO A 108 -14.07 5.78 -36.44
C PRO A 108 -14.42 4.41 -35.86
N PRO A 109 -13.44 3.49 -35.73
CA PRO A 109 -13.69 2.18 -35.18
C PRO A 109 -14.36 2.33 -33.82
N LYS A 110 -15.40 1.52 -33.56
CA LYS A 110 -16.12 1.54 -32.27
C LYS A 110 -15.10 1.50 -31.13
N PRO A 111 -15.23 2.35 -30.10
CA PRO A 111 -14.33 2.32 -28.96
C PRO A 111 -14.33 0.90 -28.39
N ARG A 112 -13.14 0.34 -28.17
CA ARG A 112 -13.00 -1.00 -27.58
C ARG A 112 -13.73 -1.00 -26.23
N PRO A 113 -14.49 -2.06 -25.90
CA PRO A 113 -15.18 -2.14 -24.61
C PRO A 113 -14.19 -1.93 -23.47
N GLU A 114 -14.60 -1.16 -22.45
CA GLU A 114 -13.75 -0.89 -21.30
C GLU A 114 -13.39 -2.20 -20.59
N PRO A 115 -12.11 -2.41 -20.23
CA PRO A 115 -11.67 -3.65 -19.60
C PRO A 115 -12.36 -3.83 -18.25
N LYS A 116 -12.96 -5.01 -18.02
CA LYS A 116 -13.76 -5.27 -16.82
C LYS A 116 -12.88 -5.78 -15.68
N LEU A 117 -12.90 -5.08 -14.55
CA LEU A 117 -12.23 -5.53 -13.32
C LEU A 117 -13.04 -6.64 -12.64
N THR A 118 -12.36 -7.72 -12.29
CA THR A 118 -12.91 -8.85 -11.52
C THR A 118 -11.96 -9.23 -10.39
N ILE A 119 -12.50 -9.58 -9.23
CA ILE A 119 -11.75 -10.21 -8.12
C ILE A 119 -12.20 -11.67 -8.05
N ARG A 120 -11.24 -12.59 -7.93
CA ARG A 120 -11.50 -14.03 -7.88
C ARG A 120 -10.33 -14.78 -7.25
N ASP A 121 -10.54 -16.05 -6.94
CA ASP A 121 -9.46 -16.94 -6.53
C ASP A 121 -8.39 -17.07 -7.63
N ALA A 122 -7.13 -17.07 -7.17
CA ALA A 122 -5.97 -17.43 -7.95
C ALA A 122 -6.06 -18.90 -8.34
N ARG A 123 -5.73 -19.19 -9.59
CA ARG A 123 -5.67 -20.55 -10.12
C ARG A 123 -4.23 -20.89 -10.47
N PRO A 124 -3.86 -22.18 -10.53
CA PRO A 124 -2.52 -22.58 -10.96
C PRO A 124 -2.13 -22.02 -12.35
N ALA A 125 -3.11 -21.71 -13.21
CA ALA A 125 -2.89 -21.07 -14.51
C ALA A 125 -2.47 -19.59 -14.43
N ASP A 126 -2.68 -18.91 -13.29
CA ASP A 126 -2.26 -17.51 -13.10
C ASP A 126 -0.77 -17.40 -12.69
N ALA A 127 -0.06 -18.54 -12.54
CA ALA A 127 1.27 -18.61 -11.94
C ALA A 127 2.32 -17.69 -12.56
N ALA A 128 2.33 -17.52 -13.89
CA ALA A 128 3.27 -16.63 -14.57
C ALA A 128 3.07 -15.17 -14.12
N ALA A 129 1.82 -14.69 -14.14
CA ALA A 129 1.49 -13.34 -13.69
C ALA A 129 1.73 -13.14 -12.18
N LEU A 130 1.57 -14.20 -11.38
CA LEU A 130 1.88 -14.13 -9.95
C LEU A 130 3.39 -14.03 -9.70
N SER A 131 4.21 -14.76 -10.47
CA SER A 131 5.68 -14.62 -10.42
C SER A 131 6.08 -13.18 -10.73
N ASP A 132 5.54 -12.59 -11.80
CA ASP A 132 5.80 -11.18 -12.15
C ASP A 132 5.39 -10.20 -11.03
N LEU A 133 4.22 -10.41 -10.42
CA LEU A 133 3.76 -9.57 -9.31
C LEU A 133 4.64 -9.72 -8.06
N MET A 134 5.13 -10.92 -7.77
CA MET A 134 6.00 -11.17 -6.61
C MET A 134 7.39 -10.55 -6.77
N GLN A 135 7.89 -10.43 -8.01
CA GLN A 135 9.11 -9.67 -8.28
C GLN A 135 8.97 -8.18 -7.92
N LEU A 136 7.76 -7.60 -8.02
CA LEU A 136 7.50 -6.22 -7.57
C LEU A 136 7.63 -6.04 -6.05
N LEU A 137 7.59 -7.14 -5.30
CA LEU A 137 7.82 -7.21 -3.86
C LEU A 137 9.24 -7.71 -3.53
N ASN A 138 10.13 -7.79 -4.52
CA ASN A 138 11.50 -8.29 -4.40
C ASN A 138 11.57 -9.76 -3.94
N HIS A 139 10.56 -10.56 -4.30
CA HIS A 139 10.57 -12.00 -4.10
C HIS A 139 10.84 -12.70 -5.43
N ASP A 140 11.93 -13.45 -5.47
CA ASP A 140 12.29 -14.28 -6.63
C ASP A 140 11.64 -15.66 -6.50
N ILE A 141 10.46 -15.81 -7.11
CA ILE A 141 9.79 -17.09 -7.24
C ILE A 141 9.55 -17.36 -8.72
N ASP A 142 9.81 -18.59 -9.16
CA ASP A 142 9.51 -19.00 -10.52
C ASP A 142 8.03 -19.41 -10.68
N GLU A 143 7.61 -19.56 -11.94
CA GLU A 143 6.24 -19.97 -12.27
C GLU A 143 5.89 -21.35 -11.68
N LYS A 144 6.84 -22.29 -11.63
CA LYS A 144 6.61 -23.64 -11.12
C LYS A 144 6.30 -23.61 -9.62
N MET A 145 7.04 -22.82 -8.87
CA MET A 145 6.84 -22.60 -7.44
C MET A 145 5.52 -21.88 -7.19
N ALA A 146 5.22 -20.81 -7.93
CA ALA A 146 3.94 -20.10 -7.83
C ALA A 146 2.75 -21.03 -8.08
N ARG A 147 2.81 -21.83 -9.15
CA ARG A 147 1.79 -22.83 -9.50
C ARG A 147 1.55 -23.84 -8.38
N THR A 148 2.64 -24.39 -7.84
CA THR A 148 2.60 -25.38 -6.76
C THR A 148 2.00 -24.78 -5.48
N ASN A 149 2.42 -23.56 -5.13
CA ASN A 149 1.92 -22.86 -3.96
C ASN A 149 0.44 -22.50 -4.06
N VAL A 150 -0.02 -22.01 -5.22
CA VAL A 150 -1.45 -21.73 -5.42
C VAL A 150 -2.29 -22.99 -5.30
N ALA A 151 -1.87 -24.10 -5.93
CA ALA A 151 -2.57 -25.37 -5.82
C ALA A 151 -2.64 -25.87 -4.37
N ARG A 152 -1.55 -25.73 -3.60
CA ARG A 152 -1.50 -26.09 -2.19
C ARG A 152 -2.43 -25.23 -1.34
N LEU A 153 -2.36 -23.91 -1.48
CA LEU A 153 -3.19 -22.98 -0.73
C LEU A 153 -4.69 -23.16 -1.02
N ALA A 154 -5.05 -23.41 -2.28
CA ALA A 154 -6.43 -23.73 -2.65
C ALA A 154 -6.97 -24.97 -1.94
N ARG A 155 -6.15 -26.04 -1.80
CA ARG A 155 -6.54 -27.24 -1.03
C ARG A 155 -6.72 -26.98 0.46
N LEU A 156 -6.06 -25.96 0.99
CA LEU A 156 -6.21 -25.51 2.38
C LEU A 156 -7.38 -24.54 2.58
N GLY A 157 -8.13 -24.18 1.52
CA GLY A 157 -9.19 -23.17 1.57
C GLY A 157 -8.67 -21.73 1.53
N GLU A 158 -7.37 -21.52 1.35
CA GLU A 158 -6.69 -20.23 1.44
C GLU A 158 -6.17 -19.75 0.08
N ALA A 159 -6.87 -20.09 -1.01
CA ALA A 159 -6.51 -19.61 -2.34
C ALA A 159 -6.35 -18.08 -2.33
N PRO A 160 -5.20 -17.52 -2.74
CA PRO A 160 -5.02 -16.07 -2.82
C PRO A 160 -6.05 -15.44 -3.76
N LEU A 161 -6.43 -14.19 -3.52
CA LEU A 161 -7.28 -13.44 -4.42
C LEU A 161 -6.44 -12.74 -5.48
N VAL A 162 -6.92 -12.71 -6.72
CA VAL A 162 -6.35 -11.93 -7.81
C VAL A 162 -7.34 -10.90 -8.31
N ALA A 163 -6.82 -9.72 -8.64
CA ALA A 163 -7.52 -8.73 -9.44
C ALA A 163 -7.18 -8.95 -10.90
N ALA A 164 -8.18 -9.12 -11.75
CA ALA A 164 -8.00 -9.31 -13.18
C ALA A 164 -8.77 -8.25 -13.99
N LEU A 165 -8.09 -7.59 -14.92
CA LEU A 165 -8.71 -6.84 -16.00
C LEU A 165 -8.84 -7.79 -17.19
N ASP A 166 -10.08 -8.19 -17.48
CA ASP A 166 -10.40 -9.28 -18.40
C ASP A 166 -9.63 -10.57 -18.05
N LYS A 167 -8.64 -10.96 -18.85
CA LYS A 167 -7.79 -12.15 -18.60
C LYS A 167 -6.46 -11.82 -17.93
N LYS A 168 -6.09 -10.54 -17.81
CA LYS A 168 -4.79 -10.13 -17.27
C LYS A 168 -4.88 -9.93 -15.77
N VAL A 169 -4.14 -10.75 -15.02
CA VAL A 169 -3.95 -10.55 -13.57
C VAL A 169 -3.07 -9.32 -13.35
N ILE A 170 -3.54 -8.42 -12.49
CA ILE A 170 -2.94 -7.11 -12.23
C ILE A 170 -2.75 -6.82 -10.73
N GLY A 171 -3.21 -7.71 -9.87
CA GLY A 171 -3.01 -7.60 -8.43
C GLY A 171 -3.25 -8.93 -7.74
N LEU A 172 -2.69 -9.04 -6.55
CA LEU A 172 -2.70 -10.23 -5.71
C LEU A 172 -2.91 -9.81 -4.25
N CYS A 173 -3.77 -10.55 -3.55
CA CYS A 173 -3.93 -10.48 -2.10
C CYS A 173 -3.89 -11.90 -1.53
N GLY A 174 -2.87 -12.20 -0.75
CA GLY A 174 -2.73 -13.47 -0.05
C GLY A 174 -3.37 -13.40 1.34
N LEU A 175 -3.96 -14.51 1.77
CA LEU A 175 -4.57 -14.68 3.07
C LEU A 175 -4.09 -15.96 3.75
N HIS A 176 -4.23 -16.01 5.07
CA HIS A 176 -3.96 -17.17 5.90
C HIS A 176 -4.90 -17.18 7.11
N ILE A 177 -5.31 -18.37 7.58
CA ILE A 177 -6.21 -18.54 8.71
C ILE A 177 -5.44 -19.24 9.84
N MET A 178 -5.28 -18.56 10.96
CA MET A 178 -4.49 -19.03 12.10
C MET A 178 -5.38 -19.37 13.29
N HIS A 179 -5.26 -20.60 13.79
CA HIS A 179 -5.94 -21.03 15.01
C HIS A 179 -4.99 -20.89 16.21
N ALA A 180 -5.50 -20.32 17.30
CA ALA A 180 -4.71 -20.09 18.50
C ALA A 180 -5.49 -20.55 19.74
N ILE A 181 -4.82 -21.26 20.65
CA ILE A 181 -5.45 -21.86 21.85
C ILE A 181 -6.11 -20.86 22.79
N HIS A 182 -5.70 -19.59 22.74
CA HIS A 182 -6.18 -18.52 23.62
C HIS A 182 -7.31 -17.70 22.97
N ARG A 183 -7.85 -18.13 21.83
CA ARG A 183 -8.91 -17.44 21.11
C ARG A 183 -10.05 -18.41 20.79
N ASP A 184 -11.26 -17.88 20.89
CA ASP A 184 -12.52 -18.56 20.60
C ASP A 184 -12.86 -18.59 19.10
N ALA A 185 -12.08 -17.87 18.27
CA ALA A 185 -12.20 -17.81 16.82
C ALA A 185 -10.81 -17.68 16.17
N PRO A 186 -10.65 -18.12 14.91
CA PRO A 186 -9.40 -17.96 14.19
C PRO A 186 -9.05 -16.50 13.93
N VAL A 187 -7.77 -16.24 13.69
CA VAL A 187 -7.24 -14.94 13.22
C VAL A 187 -6.96 -15.05 11.74
N GLY A 188 -7.54 -14.13 10.96
CA GLY A 188 -7.23 -13.98 9.55
C GLY A 188 -6.00 -13.09 9.37
N ARG A 189 -5.10 -13.44 8.47
CA ARG A 189 -3.92 -12.62 8.16
C ARG A 189 -3.82 -12.34 6.68
N ILE A 190 -3.72 -11.06 6.31
CA ILE A 190 -3.28 -10.64 4.98
C ILE A 190 -1.75 -10.70 4.96
N ASN A 191 -1.19 -11.63 4.18
CA ASN A 191 0.26 -11.88 4.15
C ASN A 191 0.96 -11.27 2.93
N ILE A 192 0.22 -10.99 1.85
CA ILE A 192 0.72 -10.43 0.60
C ILE A 192 -0.32 -9.45 0.07
N LEU A 193 0.10 -8.27 -0.35
CA LEU A 193 -0.72 -7.36 -1.14
C LEU A 193 0.15 -6.66 -2.18
N VAL A 194 -0.21 -6.79 -3.46
CA VAL A 194 0.49 -6.12 -4.55
C VAL A 194 -0.47 -5.78 -5.69
N VAL A 195 -0.27 -4.61 -6.28
CA VAL A 195 -0.93 -4.18 -7.51
C VAL A 195 0.16 -3.73 -8.49
N ALA A 196 -0.01 -4.08 -9.77
CA ALA A 196 0.85 -3.66 -10.86
C ALA A 196 1.07 -2.15 -10.83
N LYS A 197 2.32 -1.71 -11.02
CA LYS A 197 2.76 -0.32 -10.80
C LYS A 197 1.87 0.72 -11.48
N ASP A 198 1.56 0.51 -12.77
CA ASP A 198 0.80 1.45 -13.61
C ASP A 198 -0.72 1.49 -13.30
N LEU A 199 -1.18 0.65 -12.38
CA LEU A 199 -2.59 0.51 -12.00
C LEU A 199 -2.85 0.85 -10.53
N ARG A 200 -1.85 1.37 -9.82
CA ARG A 200 -2.00 1.89 -8.46
C ARG A 200 -2.80 3.20 -8.45
N GLY A 201 -3.28 3.62 -7.28
CA GLY A 201 -4.16 4.79 -7.13
C GLY A 201 -5.60 4.59 -7.63
N LYS A 202 -5.89 3.51 -8.37
CA LYS A 202 -7.23 3.25 -8.96
C LYS A 202 -8.18 2.44 -8.05
N GLY A 203 -7.89 2.37 -6.76
CA GLY A 203 -8.72 1.64 -5.77
C GLY A 203 -8.68 0.10 -5.85
N ILE A 204 -7.83 -0.50 -6.68
CA ILE A 204 -7.74 -1.97 -6.84
C ILE A 204 -7.27 -2.65 -5.54
N GLY A 205 -6.27 -2.08 -4.86
CA GLY A 205 -5.78 -2.63 -3.58
C GLY A 205 -6.86 -2.64 -2.50
N ARG A 206 -7.68 -1.59 -2.43
CA ARG A 206 -8.85 -1.53 -1.52
C ARG A 206 -9.82 -2.68 -1.82
N LYS A 207 -10.23 -2.85 -3.08
CA LYS A 207 -11.16 -3.92 -3.47
C LYS A 207 -10.62 -5.32 -3.14
N LEU A 208 -9.32 -5.54 -3.32
CA LEU A 208 -8.67 -6.80 -2.96
C LEU A 208 -8.73 -7.05 -1.44
N VAL A 209 -8.44 -6.03 -0.63
CA VAL A 209 -8.49 -6.15 0.83
C VAL A 209 -9.93 -6.34 1.32
N GLU A 210 -10.89 -5.58 0.81
CA GLU A 210 -12.31 -5.72 1.17
C GLU A 210 -12.83 -7.13 0.89
N GLU A 211 -12.52 -7.68 -0.28
CA GLU A 211 -12.89 -9.07 -0.63
C GLU A 211 -12.18 -10.10 0.26
N CYS A 212 -10.91 -9.86 0.57
CA CYS A 212 -10.14 -10.69 1.50
C CYS A 212 -10.77 -10.69 2.89
N GLU A 213 -11.20 -9.54 3.38
CA GLU A 213 -11.88 -9.42 4.66
C GLU A 213 -13.22 -10.14 4.68
N VAL A 214 -14.01 -10.08 3.60
CA VAL A 214 -15.25 -10.86 3.46
C VAL A 214 -14.93 -12.35 3.60
N ARG A 215 -13.96 -12.87 2.85
CA ARG A 215 -13.58 -14.29 2.89
C ARG A 215 -13.10 -14.73 4.27
N LEU A 216 -12.32 -13.90 4.95
CA LEU A 216 -11.84 -14.18 6.30
C LEU A 216 -12.98 -14.16 7.32
N ARG A 217 -13.94 -13.24 7.20
CA ARG A 217 -15.15 -13.24 8.05
C ARG A 217 -16.02 -14.47 7.81
N GLU A 218 -16.20 -14.89 6.56
CA GLU A 218 -16.92 -16.12 6.19
C GLU A 218 -16.24 -17.38 6.74
N ALA A 219 -14.91 -17.36 6.84
CA ALA A 219 -14.13 -18.40 7.52
C ALA A 219 -14.20 -18.33 9.05
N GLY A 220 -15.02 -17.46 9.63
CA GLY A 220 -15.22 -17.31 11.06
C GLY A 220 -14.16 -16.48 11.79
N CYS A 221 -13.25 -15.81 11.07
CA CYS A 221 -12.25 -14.96 11.70
C CYS A 221 -12.88 -13.73 12.35
N LYS A 222 -12.58 -13.49 13.63
CA LYS A 222 -13.05 -12.30 14.37
C LYS A 222 -12.04 -11.15 14.35
N ILE A 223 -10.79 -11.44 14.01
CA ILE A 223 -9.71 -10.45 13.88
C ILE A 223 -9.01 -10.70 12.56
N ILE A 224 -8.72 -9.61 11.85
CA ILE A 224 -7.92 -9.61 10.64
C ILE A 224 -6.69 -8.76 10.91
N GLU A 225 -5.52 -9.34 10.72
CA GLU A 225 -4.24 -8.66 10.88
C GLU A 225 -3.47 -8.61 9.56
N VAL A 226 -2.48 -7.73 9.51
CA VAL A 226 -1.58 -7.61 8.37
C VAL A 226 -0.15 -7.55 8.83
N THR A 227 0.74 -8.23 8.11
CA THR A 227 2.18 -8.07 8.28
C THR A 227 2.72 -7.16 7.19
N SER A 228 3.22 -5.99 7.59
CA SER A 228 3.91 -5.05 6.70
C SER A 228 5.32 -4.79 7.23
N ASN A 229 6.29 -4.69 6.33
CA ASN A 229 7.66 -4.35 6.70
C ASN A 229 7.69 -2.91 7.23
N ASP A 230 8.42 -2.66 8.32
CA ASP A 230 8.51 -1.33 8.95
C ASP A 230 8.96 -0.21 7.97
N ARG A 231 9.69 -0.57 6.91
CA ARG A 231 10.13 0.37 5.86
C ARG A 231 9.01 0.77 4.88
N LEU A 232 7.86 0.08 4.88
CA LEU A 232 6.75 0.31 3.95
C LEU A 232 5.73 1.31 4.52
N GLY A 233 6.20 2.53 4.78
CA GLY A 233 5.38 3.65 5.25
C GLY A 233 4.02 3.84 4.57
N PRO A 234 3.99 3.92 3.23
CA PRO A 234 2.75 4.06 2.47
C PRO A 234 1.77 2.89 2.67
N ALA A 235 2.26 1.66 2.80
CA ALA A 235 1.41 0.51 3.10
C ALA A 235 0.75 0.68 4.48
N HIS A 236 1.50 1.18 5.48
CA HIS A 236 0.91 1.48 6.78
C HIS A 236 -0.15 2.58 6.72
N ALA A 237 0.05 3.62 5.92
CA ALA A 237 -0.96 4.66 5.70
C ALA A 237 -2.22 4.09 5.03
N PHE A 238 -2.05 3.23 4.01
CA PHE A 238 -3.14 2.51 3.36
C PHE A 238 -3.93 1.66 4.37
N TYR A 239 -3.27 0.82 5.17
CA TYR A 239 -3.95 -0.01 6.17
C TYR A 239 -4.63 0.82 7.26
N ARG A 240 -4.00 1.92 7.74
CA ARG A 240 -4.67 2.85 8.69
C ARG A 240 -5.94 3.47 8.11
N HIS A 241 -5.90 3.85 6.84
CA HIS A 241 -7.08 4.39 6.16
C HIS A 241 -8.18 3.32 5.94
N MET A 242 -7.80 2.04 5.91
CA MET A 242 -8.72 0.90 5.91
C MET A 242 -9.21 0.52 7.32
N GLY A 243 -8.79 1.24 8.38
CA GLY A 243 -9.21 0.99 9.76
C GLY A 243 -8.31 0.02 10.55
N TYR A 244 -7.16 -0.37 10.00
CA TYR A 244 -6.19 -1.19 10.73
C TYR A 244 -5.34 -0.35 11.69
N GLU A 245 -5.06 -0.92 12.86
CA GLU A 245 -4.23 -0.31 13.88
C GLU A 245 -2.89 -1.04 14.04
N ARG A 246 -1.84 -0.30 14.40
CA ARG A 246 -0.53 -0.90 14.73
C ARG A 246 -0.54 -1.37 16.18
N THR A 247 -0.71 -2.67 16.37
CA THR A 247 -0.82 -3.29 17.70
C THR A 247 0.38 -4.15 18.10
N SER A 248 1.32 -4.44 17.19
CA SER A 248 2.43 -5.38 17.44
C SER A 248 3.69 -5.05 16.64
N ILE A 249 4.82 -5.65 17.06
CA ILE A 249 6.11 -5.66 16.35
C ILE A 249 6.40 -7.10 15.90
N ARG A 250 6.88 -7.27 14.67
CA ARG A 250 7.26 -8.58 14.12
C ARG A 250 8.74 -8.87 14.35
N PHE A 251 9.03 -10.02 14.97
CA PHE A 251 10.38 -10.59 15.02
C PHE A 251 10.52 -11.71 13.99
N ALA A 252 11.71 -11.89 13.44
CA ALA A 252 12.03 -12.97 12.52
C ALA A 252 13.46 -13.46 12.74
N LYS A 253 13.66 -14.78 12.67
CA LYS A 253 14.96 -15.45 12.70
C LYS A 253 14.97 -16.50 11.58
N SER A 254 16.04 -16.53 10.79
CA SER A 254 16.31 -17.66 9.91
C SER A 254 16.91 -18.80 10.75
N PRO A 255 16.31 -20.00 10.74
CA PRO A 255 16.85 -21.15 11.45
C PRO A 255 18.22 -21.57 10.92
#